data_AF-A0AAV7D2C1-F1
#
_entry.id   AF-A0AAV7D2C1-F1
#
_cell.length_a   1.000
_cell.length_b   1.000
_cell.length_c   1.000
_cell.angle_alpha   90.00
_cell.angle_beta   90.00
_cell.angle_gamma   90.00
#
_symmetry.space_group_name_H-M   'P 1'
#
loop_
_entity.id
_entity.type
_entity.pdbx_description
1 polymer ?
#
loop_
_entity_poly.entity_id
_entity_poly.type
_entity_poly.pdbx_seq_one_letter_code
_entity_poly.pdbx_strand_id
1 'polypeptide(L)'
;MDALKEESGIIYDFCMCNPPFFANQMEAQGVNSRNPRRPPPSSVNTGGVTEIMAEGGELEFVKRIIHDSLQLKKRLRWYSCMLGKKCSLAPLKEELRIQGVPKVAHTEFYQGRTMRWALAWSFYDDVIIPNPPSKKRKLEKPRKPIMFSVLEGTVKMLKDKSDCSDGTEHISVVTACLKKILNDLKVQHKPVPCGNGEESLFLTAIENSWVHIRRKKRDRTRQLRELPRAPDENFLLPRKDERQAEDEETTEKNATFDEKSLSAPGVGDADVLPPNPDVSIPESMEEDSGPLPEEAEDSSAQGQVTEVDEHDSSEEVNQVTTEESQPAGSSGSHFLFKCVVNVKQEATNVLVEMHWVEGHNRDLMNQLCTYLRNQICRLSTS
;
A
#
# COMPACT_ATOMS: atom_id res chain seq x y z
N MET A 1 -33.79 -10.22 -25.46
CA MET A 1 -34.61 -11.30 -24.89
C MET A 1 -35.19 -10.79 -23.60
N ASP A 2 -36.51 -10.83 -23.45
CA ASP A 2 -37.17 -10.58 -22.16
C ASP A 2 -37.16 -11.91 -21.40
N ALA A 3 -36.33 -12.02 -20.34
CA ALA A 3 -36.16 -13.29 -19.61
C ALA A 3 -37.43 -13.75 -18.87
N LEU A 4 -38.43 -12.87 -18.74
CA LEU A 4 -39.75 -13.15 -18.18
C LEU A 4 -40.74 -13.63 -19.26
N LYS A 5 -40.48 -13.34 -20.54
CA LYS A 5 -41.34 -13.73 -21.69
C LYS A 5 -40.61 -14.63 -22.69
N GLU A 6 -40.45 -15.90 -22.32
CA GLU A 6 -40.55 -17.03 -23.26
C GLU A 6 -40.59 -18.39 -22.53
N GLU A 7 -41.08 -19.40 -23.24
CA GLU A 7 -41.37 -20.76 -22.75
C GLU A 7 -40.14 -21.69 -22.76
N SER A 8 -38.95 -21.16 -22.45
CA SER A 8 -37.75 -21.99 -22.33
C SER A 8 -37.87 -22.93 -21.14
N GLY A 9 -38.14 -24.22 -21.38
CA GLY A 9 -38.08 -25.30 -20.38
C GLY A 9 -36.66 -25.60 -19.85
N ILE A 10 -35.69 -24.74 -20.15
CA ILE A 10 -34.30 -24.81 -19.72
C ILE A 10 -34.20 -24.23 -18.31
N ILE A 11 -33.68 -25.03 -17.37
CA ILE A 11 -33.26 -24.57 -16.05
C ILE A 11 -31.76 -24.31 -16.11
N TYR A 12 -31.32 -23.11 -15.73
CA TYR A 12 -29.90 -22.76 -15.71
C TYR A 12 -29.29 -23.09 -14.35
N ASP A 13 -28.03 -23.55 -14.31
CA ASP A 13 -27.35 -23.84 -13.04
C ASP A 13 -27.05 -22.58 -12.22
N PHE A 14 -26.66 -21.49 -12.88
CA PHE A 14 -26.38 -20.22 -12.19
C PHE A 14 -26.52 -18.99 -13.09
N CYS A 15 -26.74 -17.83 -12.48
CA CYS A 15 -26.26 -16.55 -13.02
C CYS A 15 -25.12 -15.99 -12.17
N MET A 16 -24.26 -15.18 -12.78
CA MET A 16 -23.20 -14.43 -12.12
C MET A 16 -23.15 -13.00 -12.68
N CYS A 17 -22.83 -12.04 -11.82
CA CYS A 17 -22.81 -10.63 -12.18
C CYS A 17 -21.67 -9.89 -11.46
N ASN A 18 -21.03 -8.97 -12.18
CA ASN A 18 -20.19 -7.91 -11.62
C ASN A 18 -20.97 -6.59 -11.80
N PRO A 19 -21.64 -6.08 -10.74
CA PRO A 19 -22.54 -4.94 -10.85
C PRO A 19 -21.75 -3.63 -10.92
N PRO A 20 -22.31 -2.58 -11.53
CA PRO A 20 -21.72 -1.24 -11.47
C PRO A 20 -21.67 -0.75 -10.01
N PHE A 21 -20.46 -0.58 -9.47
CA PHE A 21 -20.28 -0.38 -8.03
C PHE A 21 -20.78 0.98 -7.54
N PHE A 22 -20.66 2.04 -8.35
CA PHE A 22 -20.76 3.42 -7.88
C PHE A 22 -22.14 4.03 -8.14
N ALA A 23 -22.65 4.79 -7.16
CA ALA A 23 -23.92 5.51 -7.32
C ALA A 23 -23.80 6.82 -8.11
N ASN A 24 -22.60 7.40 -8.16
CA ASN A 24 -22.30 8.67 -8.83
C ASN A 24 -20.80 8.84 -9.09
N GLN A 25 -20.44 9.86 -9.88
CA GLN A 25 -19.06 10.15 -10.29
C GLN A 25 -18.12 10.44 -9.11
N MET A 26 -18.60 11.10 -8.06
CA MET A 26 -17.83 11.41 -6.85
C MET A 26 -17.43 10.14 -6.10
N GLU A 27 -18.32 9.15 -6.03
CA GLU A 27 -17.99 7.84 -5.47
C GLU A 27 -17.00 7.06 -6.36
N ALA A 28 -17.16 7.14 -7.69
CA ALA A 28 -16.25 6.50 -8.66
C ALA A 28 -14.83 7.09 -8.64
N GLN A 29 -14.69 8.39 -8.36
CA GLN A 29 -13.40 9.05 -8.12
C GLN A 29 -12.77 8.67 -6.76
N GLY A 30 -13.54 8.08 -5.84
CA GLY A 30 -13.03 7.60 -4.55
C GLY A 30 -12.68 8.69 -3.52
N VAL A 31 -13.10 9.94 -3.76
CA VAL A 31 -12.79 11.11 -2.89
C VAL A 31 -13.48 11.07 -1.52
N ASN A 32 -14.45 10.17 -1.33
CA ASN A 32 -15.23 9.96 -0.10
C ASN A 32 -14.38 9.31 1.04
N SER A 33 -13.22 9.89 1.35
CA SER A 33 -12.25 9.41 2.35
C SER A 33 -12.22 10.30 3.57
N ARG A 34 -12.45 9.74 4.78
CA ARG A 34 -12.33 10.46 6.07
C ARG A 34 -10.93 11.04 6.33
N ASN A 35 -9.92 10.63 5.57
CA ASN A 35 -8.56 11.17 5.63
C ASN A 35 -8.12 11.57 4.21
N PRO A 36 -7.81 12.86 3.94
CA PRO A 36 -7.37 13.32 2.61
C PRO A 36 -5.96 12.81 2.24
N ARG A 37 -5.16 12.37 3.21
CA ARG A 37 -3.83 11.75 2.98
C ARG A 37 -3.91 10.24 2.67
N ARG A 38 -5.11 9.72 2.39
CA ARG A 38 -5.28 8.31 1.98
C ARG A 38 -4.55 8.06 0.65
N PRO A 39 -3.62 7.10 0.56
CA PRO A 39 -2.95 6.80 -0.70
C PRO A 39 -3.95 6.40 -1.80
N PRO A 40 -3.75 6.82 -3.06
CA PRO A 40 -4.60 6.42 -4.17
C PRO A 40 -4.51 4.91 -4.43
N PRO A 41 -5.52 4.31 -5.09
CA PRO A 41 -5.44 2.92 -5.52
C PRO A 41 -4.27 2.70 -6.49
N SER A 42 -3.61 1.55 -6.41
CA SER A 42 -2.55 1.15 -7.34
C SER A 42 -3.07 0.61 -8.67
N SER A 43 -4.36 0.79 -8.96
CA SER A 43 -5.08 0.32 -10.13
C SER A 43 -5.96 1.44 -10.66
N VAL A 44 -5.83 1.76 -11.94
CA VAL A 44 -6.75 2.66 -12.65
C VAL A 44 -8.10 1.97 -12.88
N ASN A 45 -9.19 2.74 -12.89
CA ASN A 45 -10.49 2.30 -13.37
C ASN A 45 -10.64 2.71 -14.83
N THR A 46 -10.91 1.76 -15.73
CA THR A 46 -11.03 1.98 -17.18
C THR A 46 -12.37 1.48 -17.74
N GLY A 47 -13.33 1.11 -16.88
CA GLY A 47 -14.65 0.68 -17.33
C GLY A 47 -15.48 1.86 -17.84
N GLY A 48 -16.35 1.59 -18.82
CA GLY A 48 -17.34 2.56 -19.31
C GLY A 48 -18.35 2.94 -18.23
N VAL A 49 -19.05 4.07 -18.41
CA VAL A 49 -19.98 4.63 -17.40
C VAL A 49 -20.99 3.58 -16.92
N THR A 50 -21.57 2.80 -17.84
CA THR A 50 -22.54 1.73 -17.54
C THR A 50 -21.95 0.48 -16.87
N GLU A 51 -20.63 0.31 -16.88
CA GLU A 51 -19.93 -0.78 -16.19
C GLU A 51 -19.52 -0.40 -14.76
N ILE A 52 -19.34 0.91 -14.50
CA ILE A 52 -18.81 1.42 -13.23
C ILE A 52 -19.89 2.08 -12.37
N MET A 53 -20.92 2.68 -12.99
CA MET A 53 -21.99 3.41 -12.33
C MET A 53 -23.39 2.89 -12.68
N ALA A 54 -24.28 2.95 -11.69
CA ALA A 54 -25.71 2.72 -11.86
C ALA A 54 -26.49 3.55 -10.84
N GLU A 55 -27.77 3.82 -11.11
CA GLU A 55 -28.66 4.44 -10.14
C GLU A 55 -28.77 3.59 -8.86
N GLY A 56 -28.47 4.23 -7.73
CA GLY A 56 -28.32 3.60 -6.40
C GLY A 56 -27.06 2.74 -6.21
N GLY A 57 -26.16 2.71 -7.20
CA GLY A 57 -24.95 1.89 -7.22
C GLY A 57 -25.24 0.40 -7.10
N GLU A 58 -24.26 -0.37 -6.61
CA GLU A 58 -24.42 -1.83 -6.47
C GLU A 58 -25.56 -2.26 -5.53
N LEU A 59 -25.97 -1.41 -4.57
CA LEU A 59 -27.01 -1.77 -3.61
C LEU A 59 -28.37 -1.92 -4.31
N GLU A 60 -28.82 -0.87 -5.01
CA GLU A 60 -30.08 -0.92 -5.74
C GLU A 60 -29.96 -1.77 -7.01
N PHE A 61 -28.77 -1.86 -7.63
CA PHE A 61 -28.54 -2.80 -8.74
C PHE A 61 -28.76 -4.26 -8.32
N VAL A 62 -28.21 -4.70 -7.17
CA VAL A 62 -28.39 -6.09 -6.72
C VAL A 62 -29.79 -6.32 -6.15
N LYS A 63 -30.45 -5.32 -5.55
CA LYS A 63 -31.89 -5.40 -5.24
C LYS A 63 -32.76 -5.67 -6.48
N ARG A 64 -32.45 -5.05 -7.63
CA ARG A 64 -33.14 -5.36 -8.90
C ARG A 64 -32.95 -6.83 -9.30
N ILE A 65 -31.73 -7.38 -9.20
CA ILE A 65 -31.48 -8.82 -9.42
C ILE A 65 -32.25 -9.70 -8.42
N ILE A 66 -32.36 -9.29 -7.15
CA ILE A 66 -33.15 -10.00 -6.13
C ILE A 66 -34.63 -10.00 -6.55
N HIS A 67 -35.19 -8.85 -6.95
CA HIS A 67 -36.58 -8.74 -7.40
C HIS A 67 -36.87 -9.59 -8.65
N ASP A 68 -35.97 -9.62 -9.63
CA ASP A 68 -36.09 -10.50 -10.79
C ASP A 68 -36.02 -11.99 -10.40
N SER A 69 -35.18 -12.33 -9.42
CA SER A 69 -35.09 -13.70 -8.87
C SER A 69 -36.37 -14.13 -8.14
N LEU A 70 -37.14 -13.21 -7.56
CA LEU A 70 -38.44 -13.51 -6.94
C LEU A 70 -39.52 -13.84 -7.99
N GLN A 71 -39.33 -13.42 -9.24
CA GLN A 71 -40.21 -13.81 -10.36
C GLN A 71 -39.74 -15.12 -10.99
N LEU A 72 -38.43 -15.23 -11.28
CA LEU A 72 -37.82 -16.38 -11.96
C LEU A 72 -37.73 -17.64 -11.06
N LYS A 73 -37.58 -17.46 -9.74
CA LYS A 73 -37.50 -18.50 -8.69
C LYS A 73 -36.62 -19.69 -9.10
N LYS A 74 -37.22 -20.86 -9.37
CA LYS A 74 -36.53 -22.12 -9.72
C LYS A 74 -36.11 -22.22 -11.20
N ARG A 75 -36.27 -21.18 -12.04
CA ARG A 75 -35.66 -21.13 -13.40
C ARG A 75 -34.11 -21.13 -13.36
N LEU A 76 -33.51 -20.72 -12.23
CA LEU A 76 -32.08 -20.81 -11.99
C LEU A 76 -31.80 -21.55 -10.67
N ARG A 77 -30.80 -22.44 -10.63
CA ARG A 77 -30.41 -23.15 -9.40
C ARG A 77 -29.64 -22.26 -8.43
N TRP A 78 -28.87 -21.29 -8.91
CA TRP A 78 -28.23 -20.24 -8.11
C TRP A 78 -28.31 -18.86 -8.78
N TYR A 79 -28.57 -17.85 -7.97
CA TYR A 79 -28.35 -16.45 -8.32
C TYR A 79 -27.08 -15.99 -7.62
N SER A 80 -26.21 -15.23 -8.27
CA SER A 80 -24.99 -14.71 -7.63
C SER A 80 -24.54 -13.36 -8.16
N CYS A 81 -23.95 -12.56 -7.28
CA CYS A 81 -23.40 -11.25 -7.60
C CYS A 81 -22.14 -10.95 -6.78
N MET A 82 -21.11 -10.40 -7.42
CA MET A 82 -19.93 -9.87 -6.75
C MET A 82 -20.25 -8.49 -6.16
N LEU A 83 -19.73 -8.17 -4.98
CA LEU A 83 -19.88 -6.87 -4.33
C LEU A 83 -18.52 -6.17 -4.18
N GLY A 84 -18.47 -4.92 -4.59
CA GLY A 84 -17.32 -4.02 -4.51
C GLY A 84 -17.04 -3.51 -3.10
N LYS A 85 -18.09 -3.21 -2.32
CA LYS A 85 -18.00 -2.60 -0.99
C LYS A 85 -18.54 -3.55 0.08
N LYS A 86 -17.88 -3.58 1.25
CA LYS A 86 -18.28 -4.41 2.39
C LYS A 86 -19.63 -4.01 3.00
N CYS A 87 -19.97 -2.72 2.96
CA CYS A 87 -21.21 -2.19 3.51
C CYS A 87 -22.45 -2.76 2.80
N SER A 88 -22.37 -3.02 1.49
CA SER A 88 -23.48 -3.52 0.66
C SER A 88 -23.94 -4.94 1.07
N LEU A 89 -23.06 -5.76 1.66
CA LEU A 89 -23.35 -7.15 2.00
C LEU A 89 -24.39 -7.31 3.13
N ALA A 90 -24.45 -6.37 4.09
CA ALA A 90 -25.40 -6.43 5.19
C ALA A 90 -26.86 -6.18 4.75
N PRO A 91 -27.21 -5.05 4.11
CA PRO A 91 -28.59 -4.79 3.67
C PRO A 91 -29.06 -5.77 2.59
N LEU A 92 -28.19 -6.23 1.68
CA LEU A 92 -28.59 -7.22 0.66
C LEU A 92 -28.91 -8.60 1.26
N LYS A 93 -28.25 -8.99 2.35
CA LYS A 93 -28.62 -10.20 3.10
C LYS A 93 -29.93 -10.03 3.88
N GLU A 94 -30.21 -8.82 4.35
CA GLU A 94 -31.44 -8.51 5.07
C GLU A 94 -32.64 -8.45 4.11
N GLU A 95 -32.47 -7.90 2.91
CA GLU A 95 -33.45 -7.97 1.82
C GLU A 95 -33.81 -9.44 1.51
N LEU A 96 -32.81 -10.29 1.26
CA LEU A 96 -33.04 -11.74 1.03
C LEU A 96 -33.74 -12.44 2.21
N ARG A 97 -33.54 -11.97 3.45
CA ARG A 97 -34.23 -12.48 4.65
C ARG A 97 -35.69 -12.03 4.70
N ILE A 98 -35.96 -10.76 4.41
CA ILE A 98 -37.32 -10.17 4.38
C ILE A 98 -38.15 -10.83 3.27
N GLN A 99 -37.55 -11.05 2.09
CA GLN A 99 -38.17 -11.72 0.94
C GLN A 99 -38.27 -13.25 1.10
N GLY A 100 -37.90 -13.82 2.25
CA GLY A 100 -38.08 -15.24 2.59
C GLY A 100 -37.26 -16.22 1.77
N VAL A 101 -36.09 -15.82 1.23
CA VAL A 101 -35.28 -16.67 0.35
C VAL A 101 -34.60 -17.80 1.17
N PRO A 102 -34.86 -19.10 0.86
CA PRO A 102 -34.55 -20.19 1.79
C PRO A 102 -33.07 -20.55 1.88
N LYS A 103 -32.26 -20.20 0.88
CA LYS A 103 -30.81 -20.47 0.86
C LYS A 103 -30.06 -19.19 0.54
N VAL A 104 -29.21 -18.74 1.46
CA VAL A 104 -28.33 -17.57 1.26
C VAL A 104 -26.90 -17.93 1.67
N ALA A 105 -25.97 -17.73 0.75
CA ALA A 105 -24.54 -17.97 0.90
C ALA A 105 -23.75 -16.68 0.62
N HIS A 106 -22.57 -16.54 1.22
CA HIS A 106 -21.67 -15.44 0.90
C HIS A 106 -20.20 -15.86 1.06
N THR A 107 -19.32 -15.23 0.30
CA THR A 107 -17.88 -15.50 0.34
C THR A 107 -17.05 -14.22 0.12
N GLU A 108 -15.74 -14.34 0.26
CA GLU A 108 -14.77 -13.26 0.22
C GLU A 108 -13.63 -13.62 -0.74
N PHE A 109 -13.37 -12.75 -1.72
CA PHE A 109 -12.27 -12.89 -2.67
C PHE A 109 -11.10 -11.98 -2.26
N TYR A 110 -9.90 -12.56 -2.23
CA TYR A 110 -8.68 -11.93 -1.74
C TYR A 110 -7.61 -11.93 -2.84
N GLN A 111 -7.35 -10.79 -3.47
CA GLN A 111 -6.30 -10.65 -4.50
C GLN A 111 -5.39 -9.45 -4.18
N GLY A 112 -4.20 -9.73 -3.64
CA GLY A 112 -3.24 -8.70 -3.23
C GLY A 112 -3.81 -7.81 -2.12
N ARG A 113 -4.00 -6.52 -2.42
CA ARG A 113 -4.61 -5.53 -1.50
C ARG A 113 -6.11 -5.35 -1.72
N THR A 114 -6.65 -5.84 -2.83
CA THR A 114 -8.06 -5.63 -3.20
C THR A 114 -8.89 -6.80 -2.68
N MET A 115 -9.96 -6.45 -1.96
CA MET A 115 -10.94 -7.38 -1.44
C MET A 115 -12.27 -7.18 -2.17
N ARG A 116 -12.97 -8.29 -2.43
CA ARG A 116 -14.34 -8.31 -2.93
C ARG A 116 -15.14 -9.31 -2.11
N TRP A 117 -16.45 -9.15 -2.12
CA TRP A 117 -17.39 -10.13 -1.56
C TRP A 117 -18.17 -10.75 -2.71
N ALA A 118 -18.81 -11.89 -2.48
CA ALA A 118 -19.88 -12.35 -3.35
C ALA A 118 -21.05 -12.82 -2.49
N LEU A 119 -22.26 -12.51 -2.95
CA LEU A 119 -23.52 -12.92 -2.37
C LEU A 119 -24.18 -13.89 -3.38
N ALA A 120 -24.69 -15.01 -2.89
CA ALA A 120 -25.38 -15.99 -3.72
C ALA A 120 -26.60 -16.54 -2.99
N TRP A 121 -27.67 -16.83 -3.73
CA TRP A 121 -28.92 -17.33 -3.15
C TRP A 121 -29.64 -18.31 -4.07
N SER A 122 -30.57 -19.08 -3.48
CA SER A 122 -31.35 -20.08 -4.20
C SER A 122 -32.72 -20.28 -3.57
N PHE A 123 -33.67 -20.66 -4.43
CA PHE A 123 -35.01 -21.11 -4.05
C PHE A 123 -35.13 -22.63 -4.00
N TYR A 124 -34.05 -23.37 -4.28
CA TYR A 124 -34.01 -24.84 -4.21
C TYR A 124 -33.66 -25.34 -2.81
N ASP A 125 -34.24 -26.47 -2.44
CA ASP A 125 -34.15 -27.05 -1.10
C ASP A 125 -32.99 -28.08 -1.02
N ASP A 126 -32.68 -28.72 -2.14
CA ASP A 126 -31.61 -29.69 -2.36
C ASP A 126 -30.20 -29.09 -2.47
N VAL A 127 -30.06 -27.77 -2.71
CA VAL A 127 -28.73 -27.18 -2.88
C VAL A 127 -27.95 -27.13 -1.56
N ILE A 128 -26.72 -27.62 -1.63
CA ILE A 128 -25.73 -27.57 -0.55
C ILE A 128 -25.21 -26.12 -0.47
N ILE A 129 -25.42 -25.46 0.67
CA ILE A 129 -24.82 -24.15 0.95
C ILE A 129 -23.32 -24.37 1.20
N PRO A 130 -22.40 -23.76 0.41
CA PRO A 130 -20.99 -23.78 0.73
C PRO A 130 -20.75 -23.00 2.03
N ASN A 131 -19.99 -23.57 2.96
CA ASN A 131 -19.68 -22.92 4.24
C ASN A 131 -19.05 -21.53 4.00
N PRO A 132 -19.59 -20.45 4.61
CA PRO A 132 -19.02 -19.12 4.46
C PRO A 132 -17.59 -19.07 5.06
N PRO A 133 -16.73 -18.12 4.63
CA PRO A 133 -15.40 -17.94 5.19
C PRO A 133 -15.44 -17.86 6.72
N SER A 134 -14.89 -18.87 7.38
CA SER A 134 -15.05 -19.00 8.82
C SER A 134 -14.26 -17.90 9.54
N LYS A 135 -14.88 -17.26 10.56
CA LYS A 135 -14.22 -16.24 11.41
C LYS A 135 -12.91 -16.76 12.02
N LYS A 136 -12.79 -18.09 12.17
CA LYS A 136 -11.50 -18.77 12.23
C LYS A 136 -10.74 -18.58 10.92
N ARG A 137 -10.06 -17.43 10.77
CA ARG A 137 -8.81 -17.32 9.98
C ARG A 137 -8.09 -18.65 10.17
N LYS A 138 -7.82 -19.39 9.09
CA LYS A 138 -7.07 -20.64 9.17
C LYS A 138 -5.80 -20.33 9.97
N LEU A 139 -5.67 -20.90 11.18
CA LEU A 139 -4.43 -20.87 11.95
C LEU A 139 -3.33 -21.24 10.96
N GLU A 140 -2.43 -20.31 10.67
CA GLU A 140 -1.71 -20.37 9.39
C GLU A 140 -0.96 -21.70 9.32
N LYS A 141 -1.35 -22.57 8.38
CA LYS A 141 -0.70 -23.88 8.19
C LYS A 141 0.81 -23.62 8.18
N PRO A 142 1.58 -24.18 9.13
CA PRO A 142 2.92 -23.68 9.46
C PRO A 142 3.75 -23.51 8.19
N ARG A 143 3.95 -22.25 7.80
CA ARG A 143 4.43 -21.92 6.47
C ARG A 143 5.89 -22.35 6.40
N LYS A 144 6.20 -23.25 5.46
CA LYS A 144 7.56 -23.80 5.28
C LYS A 144 8.61 -22.68 5.34
N PRO A 145 9.73 -22.90 6.06
CA PRO A 145 10.82 -21.93 6.13
C PRO A 145 11.39 -21.64 4.74
N ILE A 146 12.04 -20.49 4.59
CA ILE A 146 12.94 -20.27 3.46
C ILE A 146 14.24 -21.01 3.81
N MET A 147 14.84 -21.74 2.87
CA MET A 147 16.05 -22.53 3.17
C MET A 147 17.13 -22.32 2.12
N PHE A 148 18.39 -22.38 2.53
CA PHE A 148 19.54 -22.57 1.64
C PHE A 148 20.63 -23.38 2.33
N SER A 149 21.28 -24.28 1.58
CA SER A 149 22.44 -25.03 2.06
C SER A 149 23.74 -24.30 1.70
N VAL A 150 24.67 -24.23 2.63
CA VAL A 150 26.06 -23.82 2.46
C VAL A 150 26.89 -25.08 2.24
N LEU A 151 27.53 -25.19 1.07
CA LEU A 151 28.27 -26.40 0.69
C LEU A 151 29.53 -26.57 1.54
N GLU A 152 29.91 -27.81 1.83
CA GLU A 152 31.10 -28.16 2.64
C GLU A 152 32.37 -27.39 2.20
N GLY A 153 32.65 -27.33 0.90
CA GLY A 153 33.80 -26.57 0.37
C GLY A 153 33.69 -25.05 0.58
N THR A 154 32.47 -24.50 0.65
CA THR A 154 32.26 -23.10 1.06
C THR A 154 32.52 -22.91 2.55
N VAL A 155 32.18 -23.89 3.40
CA VAL A 155 32.47 -23.82 4.84
C VAL A 155 33.98 -23.89 5.09
N LYS A 156 34.71 -24.77 4.40
CA LYS A 156 36.18 -24.86 4.48
C LYS A 156 36.84 -23.52 4.09
N MET A 157 36.50 -22.96 2.92
CA MET A 157 36.98 -21.64 2.48
C MET A 157 36.57 -20.46 3.37
N LEU A 158 35.62 -20.65 4.31
CA LEU A 158 35.31 -19.68 5.36
C LEU A 158 36.11 -19.94 6.65
N LYS A 159 36.29 -21.21 7.03
CA LYS A 159 37.16 -21.63 8.14
C LYS A 159 38.58 -21.11 7.92
N ASP A 160 39.13 -21.28 6.72
CA ASP A 160 40.49 -20.88 6.35
C ASP A 160 40.72 -19.35 6.34
N LYS A 161 39.66 -18.54 6.44
CA LYS A 161 39.69 -17.06 6.47
C LYS A 161 39.28 -16.45 7.80
N SER A 162 38.99 -17.30 8.79
CA SER A 162 38.87 -16.96 10.19
C SER A 162 40.00 -17.64 10.93
N ASP A 163 40.72 -16.96 11.81
CA ASP A 163 41.82 -17.57 12.59
C ASP A 163 41.30 -18.50 13.72
N CYS A 164 40.35 -19.38 13.38
CA CYS A 164 39.65 -20.29 14.26
C CYS A 164 40.37 -21.65 14.31
N SER A 165 40.44 -22.23 15.50
CA SER A 165 41.14 -23.50 15.72
C SER A 165 40.48 -24.67 15.00
N ASP A 166 41.28 -25.71 14.72
CA ASP A 166 40.90 -26.78 13.79
C ASP A 166 39.69 -27.62 14.24
N GLY A 167 39.37 -27.61 15.55
CA GLY A 167 38.18 -28.25 16.12
C GLY A 167 36.85 -27.48 15.96
N THR A 168 36.82 -26.33 15.29
CA THR A 168 35.59 -25.52 15.16
C THR A 168 34.56 -26.20 14.24
N GLU A 169 33.35 -26.47 14.76
CA GLU A 169 32.27 -27.09 13.99
C GLU A 169 31.80 -26.25 12.79
N HIS A 170 31.40 -26.93 11.70
CA HIS A 170 30.90 -26.30 10.48
C HIS A 170 29.70 -25.35 10.74
N ILE A 171 28.82 -25.72 11.68
CA ILE A 171 27.69 -24.88 12.12
C ILE A 171 28.19 -23.54 12.67
N SER A 172 29.17 -23.55 13.56
CA SER A 172 29.65 -22.33 14.22
C SER A 172 30.45 -21.42 13.29
N VAL A 173 31.19 -21.98 12.30
CA VAL A 173 31.81 -21.18 11.23
C VAL A 173 30.74 -20.42 10.43
N VAL A 174 29.68 -21.11 9.99
CA VAL A 174 28.58 -20.48 9.24
C VAL A 174 27.80 -19.49 10.11
N THR A 175 27.56 -19.81 11.38
CA THR A 175 26.81 -18.94 12.29
C THR A 175 27.61 -17.70 12.69
N ALA A 176 28.93 -17.79 12.88
CA ALA A 176 29.80 -16.64 13.07
C ALA A 176 29.81 -15.72 11.83
N CYS A 177 29.86 -16.30 10.63
CA CYS A 177 29.75 -15.56 9.37
C CYS A 177 28.39 -14.84 9.25
N LEU A 178 27.28 -15.50 9.59
CA LEU A 178 25.95 -14.90 9.65
C LEU A 178 25.88 -13.76 10.69
N LYS A 179 26.36 -13.96 11.92
CA LYS A 179 26.42 -12.94 12.98
C LYS A 179 27.19 -11.70 12.50
N LYS A 180 28.31 -11.86 11.77
CA LYS A 180 29.09 -10.77 11.16
C LYS A 180 28.27 -10.01 10.10
N ILE A 181 27.67 -10.70 9.13
CA ILE A 181 26.86 -10.05 8.07
C ILE A 181 25.64 -9.33 8.65
N LEU A 182 25.02 -9.87 9.71
CA LEU A 182 23.89 -9.25 10.39
C LEU A 182 24.29 -7.97 11.15
N ASN A 183 25.48 -7.97 11.78
CA ASN A 183 26.06 -6.77 12.40
C ASN A 183 26.34 -5.67 11.36
N ASP A 184 26.96 -6.02 10.22
CA ASP A 184 27.22 -5.08 9.11
C ASP A 184 25.92 -4.46 8.56
N LEU A 185 24.82 -5.23 8.59
CA LEU A 185 23.47 -4.80 8.22
C LEU A 185 22.71 -4.07 9.34
N LYS A 186 23.25 -3.97 10.57
CA LYS A 186 22.54 -3.48 11.77
C LYS A 186 21.23 -4.22 12.07
N VAL A 187 21.07 -5.46 11.60
CA VAL A 187 19.92 -6.30 11.96
C VAL A 187 20.15 -6.82 13.37
N GLN A 188 19.25 -6.52 14.30
CA GLN A 188 19.39 -7.01 15.67
C GLN A 188 19.24 -8.53 15.69
N HIS A 189 20.17 -9.23 16.34
CA HIS A 189 20.11 -10.68 16.51
C HIS A 189 20.45 -11.07 17.95
N LYS A 190 19.88 -12.19 18.41
CA LYS A 190 20.18 -12.81 19.71
C LYS A 190 20.20 -14.33 19.55
N PRO A 191 21.10 -15.07 20.21
CA PRO A 191 21.01 -16.53 20.28
C PRO A 191 19.73 -16.98 20.99
N VAL A 192 19.23 -18.15 20.63
CA VAL A 192 18.03 -18.80 21.18
C VAL A 192 18.41 -20.22 21.62
N PRO A 193 17.91 -20.75 22.75
CA PRO A 193 18.07 -22.16 23.08
C PRO A 193 17.57 -23.08 21.95
N CYS A 194 18.41 -24.03 21.57
CA CYS A 194 18.22 -24.95 20.43
C CYS A 194 18.79 -26.33 20.77
N GLY A 195 18.55 -27.32 19.91
CA GLY A 195 18.99 -28.71 20.13
C GLY A 195 20.50 -28.93 19.92
N ASN A 196 20.98 -30.11 20.32
CA ASN A 196 22.33 -30.55 20.00
C ASN A 196 22.50 -30.67 18.47
N GLY A 197 23.53 -30.05 17.89
CA GLY A 197 23.77 -30.06 16.45
C GLY A 197 23.00 -28.99 15.66
N GLU A 198 22.54 -27.93 16.31
CA GLU A 198 22.03 -26.71 15.66
C GLU A 198 22.39 -25.43 16.45
N GLU A 199 22.55 -24.30 15.76
CA GLU A 199 22.58 -22.95 16.36
C GLU A 199 21.39 -22.12 15.86
N SER A 200 20.62 -21.52 16.78
CA SER A 200 19.45 -20.68 16.46
C SER A 200 19.64 -19.21 16.83
N LEU A 201 19.22 -18.30 15.94
CA LEU A 201 19.24 -16.84 16.11
C LEU A 201 17.85 -16.23 15.92
N PHE A 202 17.38 -15.46 16.90
CA PHE A 202 16.20 -14.61 16.74
C PHE A 202 16.62 -13.27 16.13
N LEU A 203 16.08 -12.91 14.96
CA LEU A 203 16.35 -11.65 14.29
C LEU A 203 15.17 -10.68 14.49
N THR A 204 15.48 -9.40 14.71
CA THR A 204 14.54 -8.27 14.64
C THR A 204 15.08 -7.24 13.64
N ALA A 205 14.44 -7.13 12.47
CA ALA A 205 14.83 -6.21 11.41
C ALA A 205 14.06 -4.90 11.54
N ILE A 206 14.73 -3.82 11.97
CA ILE A 206 14.12 -2.49 12.20
C ILE A 206 14.14 -1.62 10.93
N GLU A 207 15.22 -1.68 10.15
CA GLU A 207 15.38 -0.93 8.89
C GLU A 207 15.74 -1.87 7.73
N ASN A 208 15.45 -1.46 6.48
CA ASN A 208 15.88 -2.21 5.29
C ASN A 208 17.26 -1.72 4.83
N SER A 209 18.29 -2.31 5.44
CA SER A 209 19.69 -2.03 5.16
C SER A 209 20.23 -2.82 3.97
N TRP A 210 19.75 -4.05 3.72
CA TRP A 210 20.26 -4.95 2.67
C TRP A 210 19.84 -4.56 1.24
N VAL A 211 18.68 -3.91 1.06
CA VAL A 211 18.23 -3.47 -0.26
C VAL A 211 18.94 -2.17 -0.70
N HIS A 212 19.31 -2.13 -1.99
CA HIS A 212 19.94 -1.01 -2.67
C HIS A 212 21.28 -0.51 -2.07
N ILE A 213 22.04 -1.31 -1.31
CA ILE A 213 23.38 -0.93 -0.78
C ILE A 213 24.29 -0.33 -1.87
N ARG A 214 24.36 -0.96 -3.06
CA ARG A 214 25.15 -0.46 -4.20
C ARG A 214 24.67 0.88 -4.77
N ARG A 215 23.44 1.32 -4.49
CA ARG A 215 22.93 2.67 -4.81
C ARG A 215 23.30 3.61 -3.66
N LYS A 216 22.81 3.33 -2.44
CA LYS A 216 23.09 4.09 -1.20
C LYS A 216 24.58 4.42 -0.99
N LYS A 217 25.51 3.49 -1.30
CA LYS A 217 26.97 3.74 -1.21
C LYS A 217 27.47 4.73 -2.28
N ARG A 218 26.97 4.66 -3.51
CA ARG A 218 27.29 5.63 -4.57
C ARG A 218 26.71 7.01 -4.25
N ASP A 219 25.47 7.05 -3.75
CA ASP A 219 24.79 8.29 -3.40
C ASP A 219 25.50 9.00 -2.25
N ARG A 220 25.91 8.27 -1.19
CA ARG A 220 26.78 8.80 -0.13
C ARG A 220 28.14 9.28 -0.66
N THR A 221 28.73 8.58 -1.65
CA THR A 221 30.00 8.99 -2.26
C THR A 221 29.87 10.25 -3.12
N ARG A 222 28.68 10.51 -3.69
CA ARG A 222 28.34 11.77 -4.37
C ARG A 222 28.19 12.90 -3.35
N GLN A 223 27.34 12.72 -2.34
CA GLN A 223 27.15 13.69 -1.25
C GLN A 223 28.47 14.10 -0.58
N LEU A 224 29.39 13.16 -0.30
CA LEU A 224 30.71 13.46 0.26
C LEU A 224 31.66 14.21 -0.67
N ARG A 225 31.40 14.26 -1.99
CA ARG A 225 32.11 15.09 -2.98
C ARG A 225 31.44 16.45 -3.21
N GLU A 226 30.17 16.56 -2.85
CA GLU A 226 29.32 17.75 -3.00
C GLU A 226 29.28 18.61 -1.72
N LEU A 227 29.94 18.17 -0.64
CA LEU A 227 30.18 19.01 0.54
C LEU A 227 31.13 20.17 0.19
N PRO A 228 30.89 21.40 0.70
CA PRO A 228 31.83 22.50 0.54
C PRO A 228 33.21 22.15 1.08
N ARG A 229 34.27 22.48 0.32
CA ARG A 229 35.61 22.59 0.90
C ARG A 229 35.62 23.75 1.89
N ALA A 230 36.43 23.61 2.95
CA ALA A 230 36.73 24.73 3.82
C ALA A 230 37.35 25.87 2.97
N PRO A 231 37.02 27.15 3.24
CA PRO A 231 37.70 28.27 2.61
C PRO A 231 39.16 28.32 3.08
N ASP A 232 40.06 28.77 2.20
CA ASP A 232 41.49 28.84 2.52
C ASP A 232 41.78 29.94 3.56
N GLU A 233 42.38 29.53 4.68
CA GLU A 233 42.88 30.38 5.78
C GLU A 233 44.04 31.27 5.31
N ASN A 234 43.75 32.35 4.56
CA ASN A 234 44.80 33.25 4.05
C ASN A 234 44.35 34.71 3.79
N PHE A 235 43.29 35.19 4.45
CA PHE A 235 42.79 36.57 4.30
C PHE A 235 42.49 37.26 5.64
N LEU A 236 43.50 37.37 6.52
CA LEU A 236 43.48 38.26 7.68
C LEU A 236 44.80 39.04 7.83
N LEU A 237 44.90 40.18 7.13
CA LEU A 237 45.77 41.29 7.53
C LEU A 237 44.96 42.60 7.44
N PRO A 238 44.88 43.40 8.53
CA PRO A 238 44.08 44.61 8.54
C PRO A 238 44.79 45.76 7.80
N ARG A 239 44.08 46.43 6.89
CA ARG A 239 44.48 47.77 6.44
C ARG A 239 44.20 48.77 7.57
N LYS A 240 45.18 49.63 7.87
CA LYS A 240 44.96 50.82 8.68
C LYS A 240 44.39 51.93 7.80
N ASP A 241 43.39 52.64 8.30
CA ASP A 241 43.03 53.96 7.77
C ASP A 241 43.96 55.03 8.35
N GLU A 242 44.68 55.74 7.49
CA GLU A 242 45.16 57.09 7.79
C GLU A 242 44.72 58.02 6.67
N ARG A 243 44.26 59.22 7.05
CA ARG A 243 43.65 60.21 6.15
C ARG A 243 44.65 61.29 5.80
N GLN A 244 44.66 61.69 4.53
CA GLN A 244 44.73 63.11 4.17
C GLN A 244 44.14 63.32 2.77
N ALA A 245 43.71 64.54 2.50
CA ALA A 245 43.15 64.98 1.24
C ALA A 245 43.88 66.25 0.81
N GLU A 246 43.98 66.47 -0.50
CA GLU A 246 44.25 67.76 -1.14
C GLU A 246 43.78 67.67 -2.62
N ASP A 247 43.66 68.82 -3.27
CA ASP A 247 42.71 69.06 -4.36
C ASP A 247 43.31 69.09 -5.80
N GLU A 248 42.50 69.60 -6.74
CA GLU A 248 42.83 70.19 -8.06
C GLU A 248 42.82 69.30 -9.33
N GLU A 249 41.67 69.39 -10.02
CA GLU A 249 41.53 69.91 -11.41
C GLU A 249 42.18 69.23 -12.65
N THR A 250 41.28 68.65 -13.46
CA THR A 250 41.10 68.89 -14.93
C THR A 250 41.89 68.11 -16.00
N THR A 251 41.27 68.15 -17.20
CA THR A 251 41.86 67.97 -18.55
C THR A 251 41.95 66.54 -19.13
N GLU A 252 40.79 66.04 -19.57
CA GLU A 252 40.43 65.81 -20.98
C GLU A 252 41.40 65.12 -21.98
N LYS A 253 40.80 64.32 -22.89
CA LYS A 253 41.34 63.73 -24.16
C LYS A 253 42.13 62.41 -24.05
N ASN A 254 42.26 61.59 -25.11
CA ASN A 254 41.31 61.15 -26.18
C ASN A 254 42.00 60.04 -27.01
N ALA A 255 41.23 59.15 -27.65
CA ALA A 255 41.66 58.26 -28.77
C ALA A 255 42.79 57.22 -28.51
N THR A 256 43.21 56.34 -29.44
CA THR A 256 42.53 55.21 -30.15
C THR A 256 43.66 54.21 -30.57
N PHE A 257 43.36 53.10 -31.27
CA PHE A 257 44.28 52.14 -31.93
C PHE A 257 45.12 51.23 -30.98
N ASP A 258 45.82 50.17 -31.45
CA ASP A 258 45.46 48.96 -32.25
C ASP A 258 46.77 48.13 -32.48
N GLU A 259 46.83 46.91 -33.04
CA GLU A 259 45.87 46.02 -33.71
C GLU A 259 46.33 44.54 -33.58
N LYS A 260 45.47 43.57 -33.97
CA LYS A 260 45.83 42.19 -34.42
C LYS A 260 46.47 41.25 -33.34
N SER A 261 46.50 39.91 -33.49
CA SER A 261 46.09 39.00 -34.58
C SER A 261 45.63 37.61 -34.05
N LEU A 262 44.67 36.97 -34.75
CA LEU A 262 44.65 35.59 -35.30
C LEU A 262 45.19 34.39 -34.44
N SER A 263 44.61 33.17 -34.46
CA SER A 263 43.61 32.54 -35.35
C SER A 263 42.97 31.29 -34.71
N ALA A 264 41.73 30.95 -35.09
CA ALA A 264 41.14 29.60 -34.93
C ALA A 264 41.46 28.69 -36.14
N PRO A 265 41.20 27.36 -36.05
CA PRO A 265 39.90 26.85 -36.51
C PRO A 265 39.31 25.71 -35.63
N GLY A 266 38.05 25.28 -35.78
CA GLY A 266 36.98 25.88 -36.62
C GLY A 266 36.22 24.92 -37.57
N VAL A 267 35.54 23.89 -37.04
CA VAL A 267 34.41 23.11 -37.62
C VAL A 267 33.63 22.59 -36.39
N GLY A 268 32.30 22.51 -36.27
CA GLY A 268 31.16 22.47 -37.22
C GLY A 268 30.47 21.09 -37.08
N ASP A 269 29.15 20.93 -36.97
CA ASP A 269 28.04 21.90 -37.02
C ASP A 269 26.77 21.40 -36.25
N ALA A 270 25.65 22.12 -36.39
CA ALA A 270 24.28 21.96 -35.84
C ALA A 270 23.61 20.54 -35.95
N ASP A 271 22.39 20.23 -35.48
CA ASP A 271 21.16 21.01 -35.17
C ASP A 271 20.17 20.13 -34.31
N VAL A 272 18.95 20.48 -33.80
CA VAL A 272 18.08 21.69 -33.79
C VAL A 272 17.12 21.68 -32.56
N LEU A 273 16.52 22.83 -32.24
CA LEU A 273 15.22 23.07 -31.52
C LEU A 273 14.59 24.34 -32.17
N PRO A 274 13.27 24.67 -32.11
CA PRO A 274 12.30 24.50 -31.01
C PRO A 274 10.85 24.22 -31.58
N PRO A 275 9.69 24.80 -31.13
CA PRO A 275 9.26 25.36 -29.83
C PRO A 275 7.90 24.80 -29.28
N ASN A 276 7.48 25.28 -28.11
CA ASN A 276 6.09 25.22 -27.61
C ASN A 276 5.18 26.23 -28.33
N PRO A 277 3.85 26.07 -28.19
CA PRO A 277 2.92 27.19 -28.05
C PRO A 277 2.15 27.16 -26.71
N ASP A 278 2.19 28.28 -25.97
CA ASP A 278 1.02 28.74 -25.20
C ASP A 278 -0.01 29.35 -26.17
N VAL A 279 -1.31 29.40 -25.79
CA VAL A 279 -2.23 30.55 -26.00
C VAL A 279 -3.69 30.22 -25.60
N SER A 280 -4.17 31.01 -24.64
CA SER A 280 -5.51 31.58 -24.42
C SER A 280 -6.84 30.79 -24.45
N ILE A 281 -7.67 31.21 -23.49
CA ILE A 281 -9.13 31.13 -23.38
C ILE A 281 -9.83 31.91 -24.52
N PRO A 282 -11.06 31.53 -24.89
CA PRO A 282 -12.10 32.52 -25.20
C PRO A 282 -13.33 32.40 -24.28
N GLU A 283 -13.83 33.54 -23.79
CA GLU A 283 -15.17 33.68 -23.19
C GLU A 283 -16.16 34.23 -24.22
N SER A 284 -17.36 33.66 -24.25
CA SER A 284 -18.59 34.21 -24.84
C SER A 284 -19.75 33.38 -24.24
N MET A 285 -20.61 33.86 -23.34
CA MET A 285 -21.52 35.01 -23.45
C MET A 285 -22.33 35.03 -24.75
N GLU A 286 -23.51 34.40 -24.70
CA GLU A 286 -24.77 34.99 -25.16
C GLU A 286 -25.87 34.63 -24.13
N GLU A 287 -26.89 35.50 -24.00
CA GLU A 287 -28.07 35.33 -23.15
C GLU A 287 -29.32 35.14 -24.03
N ASP A 288 -30.32 34.35 -23.59
CA ASP A 288 -31.72 34.74 -23.75
C ASP A 288 -32.64 34.02 -22.72
N SER A 289 -33.86 34.52 -22.66
CA SER A 289 -34.96 34.43 -21.70
C SER A 289 -35.66 33.07 -21.50
N GLY A 290 -36.47 33.01 -20.42
CA GLY A 290 -37.40 31.92 -20.08
C GLY A 290 -38.76 32.04 -20.79
N PRO A 291 -39.92 31.69 -20.16
CA PRO A 291 -40.23 31.93 -18.74
C PRO A 291 -40.91 30.75 -17.97
N LEU A 292 -41.21 30.98 -16.70
CA LEU A 292 -42.21 30.25 -15.89
C LEU A 292 -43.63 30.80 -16.12
N PRO A 293 -44.68 30.06 -15.72
CA PRO A 293 -45.45 30.40 -14.50
C PRO A 293 -45.38 29.27 -13.43
N GLU A 294 -45.47 29.50 -12.10
CA GLU A 294 -46.63 29.93 -11.27
C GLU A 294 -47.79 28.92 -11.24
N GLU A 295 -48.55 28.73 -10.15
CA GLU A 295 -48.30 28.84 -8.69
C GLU A 295 -49.46 28.13 -7.96
N ALA A 296 -49.29 27.75 -6.68
CA ALA A 296 -50.39 27.44 -5.75
C ALA A 296 -49.90 27.31 -4.29
N GLU A 297 -50.18 28.30 -3.46
CA GLU A 297 -50.18 28.16 -2.00
C GLU A 297 -51.48 27.50 -1.51
N ASP A 298 -51.51 26.96 -0.27
CA ASP A 298 -52.31 27.58 0.82
C ASP A 298 -51.90 27.02 2.22
N SER A 299 -52.31 27.79 3.21
CA SER A 299 -52.31 27.75 4.67
C SER A 299 -53.20 26.62 5.28
N SER A 300 -53.48 26.47 6.60
CA SER A 300 -52.87 26.83 7.91
C SER A 300 -53.67 26.18 9.08
N ALA A 301 -53.34 26.51 10.35
CA ALA A 301 -54.08 26.24 11.60
C ALA A 301 -54.19 24.76 12.06
N GLN A 302 -53.93 24.34 13.32
CA GLN A 302 -54.24 24.80 14.70
C GLN A 302 -55.61 24.35 15.26
N GLY A 303 -55.59 23.81 16.49
CA GLY A 303 -56.75 23.32 17.27
C GLY A 303 -56.57 21.86 17.75
N GLN A 304 -55.84 21.58 18.85
CA GLN A 304 -56.18 21.68 20.29
C GLN A 304 -56.99 20.50 20.88
N VAL A 305 -56.39 19.84 21.90
CA VAL A 305 -56.93 19.54 23.27
C VAL A 305 -58.17 18.61 23.34
N THR A 306 -58.18 17.51 24.10
CA THR A 306 -58.10 17.45 25.58
C THR A 306 -57.21 16.35 26.18
N GLU A 307 -56.67 16.63 27.37
CA GLU A 307 -55.90 15.73 28.24
C GLU A 307 -56.77 14.94 29.25
N VAL A 308 -56.17 13.89 29.81
CA VAL A 308 -56.19 13.48 31.24
C VAL A 308 -54.92 12.62 31.43
N ASP A 309 -53.92 13.02 32.21
CA ASP A 309 -53.85 13.06 33.69
C ASP A 309 -53.62 11.66 34.31
N GLU A 310 -52.65 11.44 35.22
CA GLU A 310 -51.62 12.35 35.77
C GLU A 310 -50.44 11.55 36.40
N HIS A 311 -49.35 12.26 36.72
CA HIS A 311 -48.22 11.87 37.62
C HIS A 311 -47.30 10.69 37.22
N ASP A 312 -46.00 10.66 37.60
CA ASP A 312 -45.23 11.65 38.39
C ASP A 312 -43.85 11.98 37.76
N SER A 313 -43.09 12.86 38.42
CA SER A 313 -42.29 13.90 37.76
C SER A 313 -40.81 13.97 38.17
N SER A 314 -39.97 14.45 37.25
CA SER A 314 -38.73 15.25 37.49
C SER A 314 -37.55 14.61 38.28
N GLU A 315 -36.29 15.03 38.13
CA GLU A 315 -35.64 15.85 37.08
C GLU A 315 -34.14 15.51 36.93
N GLU A 316 -33.68 15.61 35.68
CA GLU A 316 -32.37 16.08 35.19
C GLU A 316 -30.96 15.62 35.68
N VAL A 317 -30.07 15.63 34.67
CA VAL A 317 -28.62 15.92 34.67
C VAL A 317 -27.71 15.12 35.63
N ASN A 318 -27.00 14.16 35.05
CA ASN A 318 -25.56 14.36 34.80
C ASN A 318 -25.03 13.50 33.64
N GLN A 319 -24.23 14.10 32.75
CA GLN A 319 -23.48 13.35 31.74
C GLN A 319 -22.21 12.78 32.38
N VAL A 320 -22.13 11.45 32.48
CA VAL A 320 -20.86 10.76 32.76
C VAL A 320 -20.34 10.16 31.46
N THR A 321 -19.22 10.70 30.97
CA THR A 321 -18.48 10.13 29.84
C THR A 321 -17.81 8.83 30.26
N THR A 322 -18.44 7.69 29.97
CA THR A 322 -17.82 6.37 30.15
C THR A 322 -16.68 6.20 29.15
N GLU A 323 -15.45 6.49 29.57
CA GLU A 323 -14.26 6.14 28.81
C GLU A 323 -14.13 4.61 28.73
N GLU A 324 -14.48 4.01 27.59
CA GLU A 324 -14.08 2.62 27.31
C GLU A 324 -12.55 2.56 27.25
N SER A 325 -11.97 2.05 28.33
CA SER A 325 -10.52 2.06 28.55
C SER A 325 -9.80 1.25 27.47
N GLN A 326 -8.99 1.95 26.68
CA GLN A 326 -8.11 1.33 25.70
C GLN A 326 -7.18 0.33 26.42
N PRO A 327 -6.98 -0.89 25.89
CA PRO A 327 -5.93 -1.76 26.40
C PRO A 327 -4.58 -1.05 26.17
N ALA A 328 -3.91 -0.66 27.26
CA ALA A 328 -2.77 0.22 27.23
C ALA A 328 -1.73 -0.23 26.20
N GLY A 329 -1.44 0.65 25.23
CA GLY A 329 -0.57 0.32 24.11
C GLY A 329 0.81 -0.09 24.61
N SER A 330 1.20 -1.34 24.36
CA SER A 330 2.59 -1.73 24.52
C SER A 330 3.45 -0.85 23.62
N SER A 331 4.60 -0.40 24.12
CA SER A 331 5.57 0.40 23.35
C SER A 331 6.25 -0.48 22.31
N GLY A 332 5.49 -0.85 21.27
CA GLY A 332 5.92 -1.70 20.17
C GLY A 332 7.03 -1.01 19.41
N SER A 333 8.26 -1.46 19.63
CA SER A 333 9.42 -1.01 18.86
C SER A 333 9.13 -1.20 17.36
N HIS A 334 9.35 -0.15 16.56
CA HIS A 334 9.00 -0.19 15.15
C HIS A 334 9.92 -1.18 14.40
N PHE A 335 9.38 -2.32 13.95
CA PHE A 335 10.11 -3.33 13.17
C PHE A 335 9.42 -3.67 11.84
N LEU A 336 10.22 -4.04 10.85
CA LEU A 336 9.76 -4.55 9.56
C LEU A 336 9.30 -6.00 9.68
N PHE A 337 10.14 -6.85 10.29
CA PHE A 337 9.81 -8.25 10.62
C PHE A 337 10.72 -8.84 11.70
N LYS A 338 10.28 -9.98 12.24
CA LYS A 338 11.02 -10.87 13.14
C LYS A 338 11.04 -12.28 12.55
N CYS A 339 12.16 -12.99 12.69
CA CYS A 339 12.30 -14.37 12.24
C CYS A 339 13.29 -15.15 13.10
N VAL A 340 13.13 -16.47 13.17
CA VAL A 340 14.18 -17.36 13.70
C VAL A 340 15.00 -17.90 12.53
N VAL A 341 16.33 -17.83 12.64
CA VAL A 341 17.25 -18.51 11.74
C VAL A 341 17.84 -19.71 12.46
N ASN A 342 17.71 -20.90 11.89
CA ASN A 342 18.38 -22.10 12.40
C ASN A 342 19.53 -22.46 11.45
N VAL A 343 20.68 -22.82 12.01
CA VAL A 343 21.86 -23.32 11.29
C VAL A 343 22.09 -24.76 11.75
N LYS A 344 21.96 -25.71 10.83
CA LYS A 344 21.92 -27.16 11.11
C LYS A 344 22.95 -27.90 10.26
N GLN A 345 23.54 -28.97 10.78
CA GLN A 345 24.36 -29.87 9.95
C GLN A 345 23.45 -30.76 9.07
N GLU A 346 23.68 -30.77 7.76
CA GLU A 346 22.93 -31.53 6.76
C GLU A 346 23.91 -32.42 5.97
N ALA A 347 24.10 -33.65 6.45
CA ALA A 347 25.20 -34.54 6.03
C ALA A 347 26.57 -33.84 6.15
N THR A 348 27.24 -33.50 5.04
CA THR A 348 28.50 -32.74 5.05
C THR A 348 28.30 -31.22 4.93
N ASN A 349 27.12 -30.77 4.48
CA ASN A 349 26.78 -29.38 4.26
C ASN A 349 26.16 -28.75 5.52
N VAL A 350 25.96 -27.43 5.51
CA VAL A 350 25.23 -26.71 6.56
C VAL A 350 23.95 -26.12 5.99
N LEU A 351 22.79 -26.53 6.51
CA LEU A 351 21.49 -26.01 6.13
C LEU A 351 21.16 -24.77 6.97
N VAL A 352 20.72 -23.69 6.32
CA VAL A 352 20.21 -22.47 6.95
C VAL A 352 18.71 -22.35 6.69
N GLU A 353 17.90 -22.44 7.73
CA GLU A 353 16.44 -22.25 7.70
C GLU A 353 16.07 -20.86 8.21
N MET A 354 15.12 -20.17 7.57
CA MET A 354 14.53 -18.92 8.07
C MET A 354 13.02 -19.08 8.26
N HIS A 355 12.60 -19.12 9.53
CA HIS A 355 11.22 -19.26 10.00
C HIS A 355 10.61 -17.89 10.29
N TRP A 356 9.49 -17.58 9.65
CA TRP A 356 8.77 -16.32 9.87
C TRP A 356 8.07 -16.31 11.22
N VAL A 357 8.25 -15.25 12.02
CA VAL A 357 7.56 -15.06 13.31
C VAL A 357 6.49 -13.98 13.17
N GLU A 358 6.87 -12.77 12.77
CA GLU A 358 6.00 -11.59 12.78
C GLU A 358 6.49 -10.54 11.77
N GLY A 359 5.62 -9.66 11.26
CA GLY A 359 6.06 -8.53 10.45
C GLY A 359 5.06 -8.04 9.41
N HIS A 360 5.45 -6.95 8.74
CA HIS A 360 4.61 -6.24 7.77
C HIS A 360 4.70 -6.82 6.33
N ASN A 361 5.84 -7.41 5.95
CA ASN A 361 6.04 -7.99 4.62
C ASN A 361 7.05 -9.15 4.63
N ARG A 362 6.63 -10.36 4.21
CA ARG A 362 7.49 -11.55 4.13
C ARG A 362 8.56 -11.47 3.03
N ASP A 363 8.36 -10.67 2.00
CA ASP A 363 9.36 -10.51 0.93
C ASP A 363 10.63 -9.82 1.40
N LEU A 364 10.57 -9.07 2.50
CA LEU A 364 11.75 -8.53 3.17
C LEU A 364 12.63 -9.65 3.76
N MET A 365 12.02 -10.75 4.24
CA MET A 365 12.73 -11.96 4.68
C MET A 365 13.26 -12.77 3.49
N ASN A 366 12.51 -12.86 2.38
CA ASN A 366 12.99 -13.45 1.11
C ASN A 366 14.25 -12.71 0.60
N GLN A 367 14.23 -11.38 0.64
CA GLN A 367 15.34 -10.51 0.24
C GLN A 367 16.54 -10.62 1.19
N LEU A 368 16.32 -10.68 2.51
CA LEU A 368 17.40 -10.87 3.49
C LEU A 368 18.05 -12.25 3.33
N CYS A 369 17.26 -13.33 3.21
CA CYS A 369 17.75 -14.68 2.96
C CYS A 369 18.64 -14.74 1.70
N THR A 370 18.14 -14.17 0.60
CA THR A 370 18.88 -14.06 -0.67
C THR A 370 20.17 -13.24 -0.52
N TYR A 371 20.16 -12.18 0.29
CA TYR A 371 21.35 -11.38 0.58
C TYR A 371 22.38 -12.15 1.42
N LEU A 372 21.96 -12.82 2.49
CA LEU A 372 22.83 -13.61 3.37
C LEU A 372 23.55 -14.71 2.59
N ARG A 373 22.81 -15.52 1.82
CA ARG A 373 23.39 -16.54 0.91
C ARG A 373 24.43 -15.94 -0.04
N ASN A 374 24.08 -14.82 -0.69
CA ASN A 374 24.97 -14.17 -1.66
C ASN A 374 26.21 -13.52 -1.04
N GLN A 375 26.19 -13.12 0.25
CA GLN A 375 27.38 -12.63 0.94
C GLN A 375 28.25 -13.77 1.47
N ILE A 376 27.67 -14.86 1.97
CA ILE A 376 28.40 -16.08 2.33
C ILE A 376 29.23 -16.59 1.14
N CYS A 377 28.60 -16.73 -0.04
CA CYS A 377 29.29 -17.16 -1.26
C CYS A 377 30.32 -16.15 -1.80
N ARG A 378 30.29 -14.89 -1.38
CA ARG A 378 31.34 -13.89 -1.71
C ARG A 378 32.50 -13.95 -0.73
N LEU A 379 32.23 -14.12 0.56
CA LEU A 379 33.28 -14.20 1.58
C LEU A 379 34.13 -15.47 1.41
N SER A 380 33.57 -16.57 0.87
CA SER A 380 34.37 -17.73 0.47
C SER A 380 35.20 -17.49 -0.80
N THR A 381 34.76 -16.63 -1.74
CA THR A 381 35.41 -16.42 -3.06
C THR A 381 36.25 -15.16 -3.19
N SER A 382 36.20 -14.24 -2.23
CA SER A 382 37.00 -13.00 -2.15
C SER A 382 38.13 -13.15 -1.14
#